data_AF-A0A354KE03-F1
#
_entry.id   AF-A0A354KE03-F1
#
_cell.length_a   1.000
_cell.length_b   1.000
_cell.length_c   1.000
_cell.angle_alpha   90.00
_cell.angle_beta   90.00
_cell.angle_gamma   90.00
#
_symmetry.space_group_name_H-M   'P 1'
#
loop_
_entity.id
_entity.type
_entity.pdbx_description
1 polymer ?
#
loop_
_entity_poly.entity_id
_entity_poly.type
_entity_poly.pdbx_seq_one_letter_code
_entity_poly.pdbx_strand_id
1 'polypeptide(L)'
;MNIEHAISEIILMVPELKKEMKKVGTEKNAFVVIGIFTKHIKYFVENKFSERYSKSLSLMNIIHKKGDSCLRNAVEQIFIYSLDLLLFSCDTSEKKSFIKGIPKDLYMVYIHQISRSAL
;
A
#
# COMPACT_ATOMS: atom_id res chain seq x y z
N MET A 1 -13.44 7.00 -5.78
CA MET A 1 -13.47 6.22 -4.53
C MET A 1 -13.04 7.17 -3.41
N ASN A 2 -13.86 7.31 -2.38
CA ASN A 2 -13.55 8.14 -1.21
C ASN A 2 -12.98 7.26 -0.08
N ILE A 3 -12.63 7.88 1.04
CA ILE A 3 -11.98 7.21 2.19
C ILE A 3 -12.86 6.08 2.78
N GLU A 4 -14.17 6.29 2.91
CA GLU A 4 -15.09 5.28 3.45
C GLU A 4 -15.18 4.03 2.57
N HIS A 5 -15.22 4.22 1.25
CA HIS A 5 -15.19 3.13 0.29
C HIS A 5 -13.84 2.41 0.36
N ALA A 6 -12.72 3.13 0.41
CA ALA A 6 -11.40 2.52 0.56
C ALA A 6 -11.27 1.70 1.86
N ILE A 7 -11.77 2.21 2.98
CA ILE A 7 -11.81 1.48 4.26
C ILE A 7 -12.62 0.19 4.12
N SER A 8 -13.77 0.25 3.47
CA SER A 8 -14.63 -0.92 3.27
C SER A 8 -13.93 -2.01 2.45
N GLU A 9 -13.30 -1.64 1.33
CA GLU A 9 -12.53 -2.58 0.50
C GLU A 9 -11.35 -3.19 1.25
N ILE A 10 -10.61 -2.38 2.04
CA ILE A 10 -9.50 -2.89 2.86
C ILE A 10 -10.00 -3.87 3.92
N ILE A 11 -11.12 -3.57 4.59
CA ILE A 11 -11.69 -4.48 5.61
C ILE A 11 -12.20 -5.78 4.96
N LEU A 12 -12.79 -5.71 3.78
CA LEU A 12 -13.23 -6.91 3.05
C LEU A 12 -12.05 -7.82 2.72
N MET A 13 -10.93 -7.24 2.33
CA MET A 13 -9.72 -8.01 1.97
C MET A 13 -8.89 -8.44 3.19
N VAL A 14 -8.86 -7.62 4.24
CA VAL A 14 -8.16 -7.89 5.51
C VAL A 14 -9.11 -7.63 6.69
N PRO A 15 -9.98 -8.60 7.03
CA PRO A 15 -10.95 -8.45 8.10
C PRO A 15 -10.34 -8.12 9.48
N GLU A 16 -9.09 -8.55 9.70
CA GLU A 16 -8.30 -8.30 10.91
C GLU A 16 -8.14 -6.79 11.18
N LEU A 17 -8.13 -5.95 10.14
CA LEU A 17 -7.97 -4.49 10.26
C LEU A 17 -9.28 -3.77 10.66
N LYS A 18 -10.42 -4.46 10.74
CA LYS A 18 -11.73 -3.83 11.01
C LYS A 18 -11.74 -2.96 12.25
N LYS A 19 -11.12 -3.41 13.35
CA LYS A 19 -11.09 -2.66 14.62
C LYS A 19 -10.24 -1.40 14.51
N GLU A 20 -9.11 -1.49 13.82
CA GLU A 20 -8.18 -0.36 13.62
C GLU A 20 -8.78 0.66 12.65
N MET A 21 -9.31 0.20 11.52
CA MET A 21 -9.90 1.04 10.48
C MET A 21 -11.18 1.76 10.93
N LYS A 22 -12.00 1.15 11.79
CA LYS A 22 -13.19 1.81 12.35
C LYS A 22 -12.86 3.04 13.20
N LYS A 23 -11.72 3.06 13.89
CA LYS A 23 -11.27 4.21 14.67
C LYS A 23 -10.80 5.38 13.80
N VAL A 24 -10.30 5.07 12.60
CA VAL A 24 -9.79 6.07 11.65
C VAL A 24 -10.90 6.62 10.75
N GLY A 25 -11.91 5.80 10.45
CA GLY A 25 -13.07 6.21 9.65
C GLY A 25 -13.84 7.41 10.24
N THR A 26 -13.80 7.59 11.56
CA THR A 26 -14.35 8.77 12.24
C THR A 26 -13.59 10.05 11.96
N GLU A 27 -12.27 9.97 11.76
CA GLU A 27 -11.40 11.13 11.49
C GLU A 27 -11.20 11.39 9.99
N LYS A 28 -11.62 10.45 9.12
CA LYS A 28 -11.54 10.53 7.66
C LYS A 28 -10.14 10.93 7.15
N ASN A 29 -9.09 10.39 7.76
CA ASN A 29 -7.72 10.71 7.39
C ASN A 29 -7.14 9.65 6.43
N ALA A 30 -6.97 10.03 5.16
CA ALA A 30 -6.43 9.15 4.12
C ALA A 30 -5.02 8.65 4.44
N PHE A 31 -4.15 9.49 5.01
CA PHE A 31 -2.77 9.11 5.35
C PHE A 31 -2.72 8.02 6.41
N VAL A 32 -3.59 8.10 7.42
CA VAL A 32 -3.67 7.09 8.47
C VAL A 32 -4.19 5.77 7.90
N VAL A 33 -5.24 5.79 7.06
CA VAL A 33 -5.77 4.58 6.39
C VAL A 33 -4.69 3.89 5.55
N ILE A 34 -3.98 4.65 4.70
CA ILE A 34 -2.91 4.09 3.87
C ILE A 34 -1.73 3.63 4.73
N GLY A 35 -1.40 4.33 5.81
CA GLY A 35 -0.34 3.93 6.75
C GLY A 35 -0.60 2.59 7.42
N ILE A 36 -1.81 2.38 7.93
CA ILE A 36 -2.20 1.09 8.53
C ILE A 36 -2.10 -0.02 7.48
N PHE A 37 -2.65 0.22 6.28
CA PHE A 37 -2.65 -0.79 5.25
C PHE A 37 -1.23 -1.12 4.76
N THR A 38 -0.36 -0.11 4.63
CA THR A 38 1.07 -0.26 4.30
C THR A 38 1.79 -1.11 5.34
N LYS A 39 1.56 -0.86 6.64
CA LYS A 39 2.13 -1.67 7.72
C LYS A 39 1.69 -3.13 7.64
N HIS A 40 0.46 -3.38 7.21
CA HIS A 40 -0.04 -4.75 7.06
C HIS A 40 0.51 -5.45 5.80
N ILE A 41 0.70 -4.71 4.70
CA ILE A 41 1.44 -5.21 3.53
C ILE A 41 2.86 -5.62 3.94
N LYS A 42 3.55 -4.77 4.73
CA LYS A 42 4.87 -5.08 5.27
C LYS A 42 4.89 -6.40 6.02
N TYR A 43 3.94 -6.58 6.95
CA TYR A 43 3.78 -7.82 7.70
C TYR A 43 3.60 -9.04 6.77
N PHE A 44 2.78 -8.93 5.72
CA PHE A 44 2.60 -10.03 4.76
C PHE A 44 3.86 -10.37 3.97
N VAL A 45 4.65 -9.36 3.60
CA VAL A 45 5.92 -9.55 2.91
C VAL A 45 6.95 -10.25 3.82
N GLU A 46 7.12 -9.76 5.05
CA GLU A 46 8.06 -10.32 6.03
C GLU A 46 7.74 -11.77 6.40
N ASN A 47 6.46 -12.13 6.39
CA ASN A 47 6.00 -13.49 6.70
C ASN A 47 5.77 -14.35 5.43
N LYS A 48 6.21 -13.88 4.25
CA LYS A 48 6.15 -14.61 2.97
C LYS A 48 4.74 -15.05 2.55
N PHE A 49 3.72 -14.27 2.91
CA PHE A 49 2.33 -14.51 2.51
C PHE A 49 2.06 -13.93 1.12
N SER A 50 2.63 -14.57 0.10
CA SER A 50 2.65 -14.10 -1.30
C SER A 50 1.29 -13.75 -1.89
N GLU A 51 0.29 -14.61 -1.70
CA GLU A 51 -1.06 -14.36 -2.17
C GLU A 51 -1.68 -13.12 -1.51
N ARG A 52 -1.43 -12.95 -0.20
CA ARG A 52 -2.00 -11.83 0.58
C ARG A 52 -1.37 -10.50 0.22
N TYR A 53 -0.04 -10.41 0.12
CA TYR A 53 0.56 -9.15 -0.31
C TYR A 53 0.24 -8.83 -1.78
N SER A 54 0.14 -9.83 -2.67
CA SER A 54 -0.23 -9.59 -4.07
C SER A 54 -1.63 -8.99 -4.20
N LYS A 55 -2.62 -9.56 -3.51
CA LYS A 55 -3.98 -8.99 -3.41
C LYS A 55 -3.95 -7.58 -2.82
N SER A 56 -3.10 -7.35 -1.82
CA SER A 56 -2.97 -6.04 -1.17
C SER A 56 -2.36 -4.98 -2.08
N LEU A 57 -1.35 -5.33 -2.87
CA LEU A 57 -0.75 -4.46 -3.88
C LEU A 57 -1.77 -4.10 -4.98
N SER A 58 -2.57 -5.08 -5.40
CA SER A 58 -3.67 -4.83 -6.36
C SER A 58 -4.68 -3.84 -5.81
N LEU A 59 -5.12 -4.01 -4.55
CA LEU A 59 -6.03 -3.08 -3.90
C LEU A 59 -5.39 -1.69 -3.74
N MET A 60 -4.12 -1.61 -3.33
CA MET A 60 -3.38 -0.34 -3.24
C MET A 60 -3.34 0.39 -4.58
N ASN A 61 -3.18 -0.33 -5.70
CA ASN A 61 -3.22 0.23 -7.04
C ASN A 61 -4.62 0.72 -7.44
N ILE A 62 -5.67 -0.02 -7.07
CA ILE A 62 -7.06 0.44 -7.25
C ILE A 62 -7.29 1.72 -6.45
N ILE A 63 -6.78 1.79 -5.22
CA ILE A 63 -6.88 2.97 -4.36
C ILE A 63 -6.18 4.17 -5.01
N HIS A 64 -4.98 3.99 -5.52
CA HIS A 64 -4.23 5.04 -6.21
C HIS A 64 -4.94 5.56 -7.46
N LYS A 65 -5.46 4.66 -8.30
CA LYS A 65 -6.08 5.02 -9.58
C LYS A 65 -7.47 5.60 -9.47
N LYS A 66 -8.29 5.07 -8.55
CA LYS A 66 -9.71 5.42 -8.40
C LYS A 66 -9.98 6.30 -7.19
N GLY A 67 -9.02 6.48 -6.30
CA GLY A 67 -9.11 7.34 -5.12
C GLY A 67 -9.30 8.81 -5.49
N ASP A 68 -9.88 9.58 -4.58
CA ASP A 68 -9.81 11.03 -4.64
C ASP A 68 -8.37 11.54 -4.48
N SER A 69 -8.17 12.84 -4.62
CA SER A 69 -6.84 13.46 -4.53
C SER A 69 -6.14 13.17 -3.20
N CYS A 70 -6.89 13.06 -2.09
CA CYS A 70 -6.34 12.79 -0.77
C CYS A 70 -5.82 11.36 -0.68
N LEU A 71 -6.58 10.38 -1.14
CA LEU A 71 -6.16 8.98 -1.18
C LEU A 71 -4.99 8.75 -2.12
N ARG A 72 -5.03 9.33 -3.33
CA ARG A 72 -3.92 9.22 -4.27
C ARG A 72 -2.64 9.79 -3.67
N ASN A 73 -2.72 10.98 -3.09
CA ASN A 73 -1.57 11.60 -2.42
C ASN A 73 -1.07 10.75 -1.25
N ALA A 74 -1.96 10.20 -0.41
CA ALA A 74 -1.58 9.33 0.69
C ALA A 74 -0.86 8.05 0.20
N VAL A 75 -1.29 7.43 -0.90
CA VAL A 75 -0.58 6.29 -1.50
C VAL A 75 0.83 6.69 -1.92
N GLU A 76 0.97 7.82 -2.62
CA GLU A 76 2.27 8.28 -3.11
C GLU A 76 3.22 8.68 -1.99
N GLN A 77 2.70 9.32 -0.93
CA GLN A 77 3.51 9.84 0.18
C GLN A 77 3.82 8.79 1.26
N ILE A 78 2.97 7.78 1.43
CA ILE A 78 3.14 6.77 2.48
C ILE A 78 3.59 5.45 1.87
N PHE A 79 2.77 4.88 0.99
CA PHE A 79 3.03 3.54 0.48
C PHE A 79 4.24 3.51 -0.46
N ILE A 80 4.29 4.40 -1.46
CA ILE A 80 5.39 4.38 -2.44
C ILE A 80 6.74 4.68 -1.78
N TYR A 81 6.83 5.70 -0.92
CA TYR A 81 8.05 5.97 -0.16
C TYR A 81 8.47 4.82 0.77
N SER A 82 7.53 4.01 1.25
CA SER A 82 7.87 2.84 2.07
C SER A 82 8.46 1.67 1.28
N LEU A 83 8.36 1.69 -0.06
CA LEU A 83 8.83 0.58 -0.91
C LEU A 83 10.34 0.35 -0.77
N ASP A 84 11.16 1.40 -0.65
CA ASP A 84 12.61 1.25 -0.43
C ASP A 84 12.91 0.43 0.82
N LEU A 85 12.24 0.77 1.93
CA LEU A 85 12.40 0.07 3.20
C LEU A 85 11.90 -1.37 3.12
N LEU A 86 10.79 -1.62 2.42
CA LEU A 86 10.26 -2.97 2.19
C LEU A 86 11.21 -3.83 1.34
N LEU A 87 11.77 -3.24 0.28
CA LEU A 87 12.72 -3.89 -0.61
C LEU A 87 14.08 -4.13 0.04
N PHE A 88 14.43 -3.35 1.06
CA PHE A 88 15.64 -3.55 1.85
C PHE A 88 15.49 -4.69 2.87
N SER A 89 14.30 -4.87 3.46
CA SER A 89 14.05 -5.93 4.45
C SER A 89 13.86 -7.33 3.87
N CYS A 90 13.72 -7.47 2.54
CA CYS A 90 13.50 -8.75 1.88
C CYS A 90 14.82 -9.48 1.56
N ASP A 91 14.80 -10.81 1.65
CA ASP A 91 15.83 -11.63 1.03
C ASP A 91 15.79 -11.51 -0.52
N THR A 92 16.85 -11.93 -1.21
CA THR A 92 16.98 -11.70 -2.67
C THR A 92 15.89 -12.39 -3.48
N SER A 93 15.39 -13.55 -3.02
CA SER A 93 14.32 -14.28 -3.71
C SER A 93 12.99 -13.58 -3.51
N GLU A 94 12.67 -13.22 -2.26
CA GLU A 94 11.42 -12.56 -1.91
C GLU A 94 11.33 -11.17 -2.55
N LYS A 95 12.44 -10.43 -2.60
CA LYS A 95 12.53 -9.13 -3.27
C LYS A 95 12.13 -9.21 -4.73
N LYS A 96 12.61 -10.22 -5.46
CA LYS A 96 12.25 -10.42 -6.88
C LYS A 96 10.76 -10.73 -7.04
N SER A 97 10.20 -11.57 -6.17
CA SER A 97 8.77 -11.91 -6.18
C SER A 97 7.90 -10.70 -5.86
N PHE A 98 8.26 -9.94 -4.82
CA PHE A 98 7.53 -8.74 -4.43
C PHE A 98 7.55 -7.68 -5.53
N ILE A 99 8.72 -7.34 -6.10
CA ILE A 99 8.83 -6.36 -7.20
C ILE A 99 7.95 -6.78 -8.39
N LYS A 100 7.96 -8.06 -8.78
CA LYS A 100 7.10 -8.57 -9.86
C LYS A 100 5.61 -8.46 -9.55
N GLY A 101 5.24 -8.49 -8.26
CA GLY A 101 3.87 -8.32 -7.80
C GLY A 101 3.41 -6.87 -7.76
N ILE A 102 4.30 -5.88 -7.84
CA ILE A 102 3.92 -4.46 -7.83
C ILE A 102 3.24 -4.12 -9.17
N PRO A 103 1.99 -3.61 -9.15
CA PRO A 103 1.33 -3.15 -10.36
C PRO A 103 2.13 -2.08 -11.08
N LYS A 104 2.16 -2.17 -12.42
CA LYS A 104 2.96 -1.30 -13.29
C LYS A 104 2.82 0.19 -12.96
N ASP A 105 1.61 0.65 -12.70
CA ASP A 105 1.33 2.07 -12.43
C ASP A 105 1.98 2.53 -11.12
N LEU A 106 1.86 1.75 -10.03
CA LEU A 106 2.57 2.04 -8.78
C LEU A 106 4.08 1.96 -8.94
N TYR A 107 4.58 0.97 -9.71
CA TYR A 107 6.00 0.84 -9.97
C TYR A 107 6.56 2.04 -10.76
N MET A 108 5.81 2.57 -11.73
CA MET A 108 6.20 3.78 -12.46
C MET A 108 6.29 5.01 -11.53
N VAL A 109 5.35 5.16 -10.60
CA VAL A 109 5.42 6.24 -9.59
C VAL A 109 6.66 6.08 -8.73
N TYR A 110 6.95 4.86 -8.26
CA TYR A 110 8.16 4.54 -7.50
C TYR A 110 9.44 4.92 -8.27
N ILE A 111 9.57 4.48 -9.53
CA ILE A 111 10.74 4.80 -10.37
C ILE A 111 10.90 6.32 -10.57
N HIS A 112 9.78 7.04 -10.75
CA HIS A 112 9.82 8.49 -10.88
C HIS A 112 10.25 9.18 -9.56
N GLN A 113 9.83 8.66 -8.41
CA GLN A 113 10.26 9.21 -7.11
C GLN A 113 11.77 8.98 -6.88
N ILE A 114 12.28 7.77 -7.06
CA ILE A 114 13.70 7.48 -6.81
C ILE A 114 14.62 8.22 -7.78
N SER A 115 14.21 8.40 -9.04
CA SER A 115 15.00 9.11 -10.05
C SER A 115 15.12 10.60 -9.76
N ARG A 116 14.11 11.20 -9.10
CA ARG A 116 14.16 12.60 -8.65
C ARG A 116 14.98 12.79 -7.37
N SER A 117 14.99 11.80 -6.47
CA SER A 117 15.75 11.87 -5.22
C SER A 117 17.25 11.58 -5.39
N ALA A 118 17.66 11.03 -6.54
CA ALA A 118 19.05 10.71 -6.88
C ALA A 118 19.80 11.86 -7.60
N LEU A 119 19.16 13.02 -7.74
CA LEU A 119 19.70 14.28 -8.28
C LEU A 119 19.90 15.27 -7.14
#